data_AF-A0A9R1F974-F1
#
_entry.id   AF-A0A9R1F974-F1
#
_cell.length_a   1.000
_cell.length_b   1.000
_cell.length_c   1.000
_cell.angle_alpha   90.00
_cell.angle_beta   90.00
_cell.angle_gamma   90.00
#
_symmetry.space_group_name_H-M   'P 1'
#
loop_
_entity.id
_entity.type
_entity.pdbx_description
1 polymer ?
#
loop_
_entity_poly.entity_id
_entity_poly.type
_entity_poly.pdbx_seq_one_letter_code
_entity_poly.pdbx_strand_id
1 'polypeptide(L)'
;MAHSLTGGASPFRCYPHPPCCAAGRATPTAPPSTRRRVAASASPPSPPPAIEGRGVGFSVTTRRGVVLPVLKDCSLCVPPGQLWMLLGPNGCGKSTLLKVLAGFQNPSAGTVHINRPFSYVFQNPDHQVVMPTVESDVAFGLGKLNLSLDEVRSRVSQSLDAVGMLSYSQRPIQTLSGGQKQRVAIAGALAEASKVLLLDELTTFLDEYDQMGVVKAVRNSVTASGEVAALWVTHRLEELRYADGAIYMEDGRTIIQGDVSSISRFIKRKQARYFGHFEL
;
A
#
# COMPACT_ATOMS: atom_id res chain seq x y z
N MET A 1 -10.91 -52.10 45.33
CA MET A 1 -9.96 -53.24 45.26
C MET A 1 -8.79 -52.76 44.43
N ALA A 2 -7.78 -52.19 45.09
CA ALA A 2 -6.55 -52.85 45.59
C ALA A 2 -5.41 -52.61 44.56
N HIS A 3 -4.51 -51.66 44.84
CA HIS A 3 -3.21 -51.85 45.53
C HIS A 3 -2.13 -52.41 44.57
N SER A 4 -0.86 -52.00 44.51
CA SER A 4 -0.07 -50.93 45.14
C SER A 4 1.42 -51.18 44.84
N LEU A 5 2.16 -50.09 44.61
CA LEU A 5 3.49 -49.76 45.18
C LEU A 5 4.79 -50.51 44.79
N THR A 6 5.81 -49.71 44.49
CA THR A 6 7.12 -49.57 45.19
C THR A 6 7.94 -48.53 44.39
N GLY A 7 8.63 -47.52 44.92
CA GLY A 7 9.01 -47.16 46.29
C GLY A 7 10.51 -46.82 46.29
N GLY A 8 10.91 -45.67 46.85
CA GLY A 8 12.31 -45.44 47.27
C GLY A 8 12.80 -44.00 47.15
N ALA A 9 13.02 -43.36 48.31
CA ALA A 9 13.42 -41.97 48.49
C ALA A 9 14.69 -41.86 49.36
N SER A 10 15.58 -40.89 49.06
CA SER A 10 16.48 -40.12 49.98
C SER A 10 17.51 -40.91 50.84
N PRO A 11 18.47 -40.30 51.61
CA PRO A 11 18.62 -38.88 52.01
C PRO A 11 20.06 -38.28 52.13
N PHE A 12 20.07 -36.95 52.36
CA PHE A 12 21.02 -36.02 53.01
C PHE A 12 22.36 -36.50 53.61
N ARG A 13 23.41 -35.65 53.46
CA ARG A 13 24.47 -35.46 54.47
C ARG A 13 25.13 -34.06 54.43
N CYS A 14 25.49 -33.57 55.62
CA CYS A 14 26.02 -32.25 55.98
C CYS A 14 27.56 -32.23 56.21
N TYR A 15 28.20 -31.08 55.89
CA TYR A 15 29.38 -30.37 56.49
C TYR A 15 30.73 -31.09 56.76
N PRO A 16 31.93 -30.43 56.67
CA PRO A 16 32.31 -29.21 57.46
C PRO A 16 33.26 -28.15 56.80
N HIS A 17 33.43 -27.02 57.51
CA HIS A 17 34.41 -25.90 57.38
C HIS A 17 35.67 -26.13 58.28
N PRO A 18 36.69 -25.23 58.44
CA PRO A 18 37.44 -24.27 57.57
C PRO A 18 39.00 -24.50 57.71
N PRO A 19 39.97 -23.55 57.45
CA PRO A 19 40.19 -22.30 58.20
C PRO A 19 40.65 -21.05 57.39
N CYS A 20 40.78 -19.96 58.14
CA CYS A 20 41.06 -18.56 57.81
C CYS A 20 42.58 -18.25 57.63
N CYS A 21 42.93 -17.20 56.87
CA CYS A 21 44.14 -16.32 56.89
C CYS A 21 44.29 -15.69 55.48
N ALA A 22 44.73 -14.45 55.23
CA ALA A 22 45.21 -13.32 56.02
C ALA A 22 45.10 -12.05 55.14
N ALA A 23 45.23 -10.90 55.80
CA ALA A 23 45.04 -9.55 55.28
C ALA A 23 46.04 -9.13 54.17
N GLY A 24 45.54 -8.34 53.21
CA GLY A 24 46.33 -7.54 52.28
C GLY A 24 45.65 -6.18 52.06
N ARG A 25 46.28 -5.10 52.53
CA ARG A 25 45.82 -3.71 52.38
C ARG A 25 45.75 -3.33 50.89
N ALA A 26 44.59 -2.84 50.43
CA ALA A 26 44.46 -2.16 49.14
C ALA A 26 43.96 -0.72 49.38
N THR A 27 44.73 0.23 48.85
CA THR A 27 44.47 1.68 48.82
C THR A 27 43.19 2.02 48.04
N PRO A 28 42.41 3.04 48.44
CA PRO A 28 41.19 3.40 47.72
C PRO A 28 41.54 4.22 46.47
N THR A 29 41.45 3.59 45.29
CA THR A 29 41.41 4.28 44.00
C THR A 29 39.98 4.75 43.72
N ALA A 30 39.81 6.05 43.48
CA ALA A 30 38.53 6.67 43.14
C ALA A 30 37.86 6.00 41.92
N PRO A 31 36.52 5.84 41.91
CA PRO A 31 35.84 5.21 40.79
C PRO A 31 35.88 6.12 39.54
N PRO A 32 36.08 5.56 38.34
CA PRO A 32 36.00 6.34 37.11
C PRO A 32 34.55 6.77 36.88
N SER A 33 34.37 8.07 36.63
CA SER A 33 33.08 8.66 36.28
C SER A 33 32.58 8.09 34.96
N THR A 34 31.68 7.11 35.05
CA THR A 34 30.93 6.62 33.90
C THR A 34 30.06 7.76 33.37
N ARG A 35 30.54 8.43 32.31
CA ARG A 35 29.69 9.25 31.44
C ARG A 35 28.57 8.35 30.92
N ARG A 36 27.42 8.46 31.57
CA ARG A 36 26.16 7.84 31.15
C ARG A 36 25.85 8.37 29.76
N ARG A 37 26.23 7.61 28.74
CA ARG A 37 25.80 7.81 27.35
C ARG A 37 24.28 7.76 27.41
N VAL A 38 23.64 8.91 27.26
CA VAL A 38 22.20 9.00 27.00
C VAL A 38 22.01 8.21 25.72
N ALA A 39 21.49 6.99 25.84
CA ALA A 39 21.04 6.24 24.69
C ALA A 39 19.97 7.11 24.03
N ALA A 40 20.29 7.63 22.84
CA ALA A 40 19.30 8.27 22.00
C ALA A 40 18.13 7.29 21.89
N SER A 41 16.97 7.72 22.35
CA SER A 41 15.73 6.96 22.24
C SER A 41 15.50 6.72 20.75
N ALA A 42 15.88 5.55 20.27
CA ALA A 42 15.52 5.10 18.94
C ALA A 42 13.99 5.07 18.93
N SER A 43 13.38 5.95 18.13
CA SER A 43 11.98 5.85 17.77
C SER A 43 11.70 4.39 17.37
N PRO A 44 10.56 3.81 17.78
CA PRO A 44 10.22 2.45 17.41
C PRO A 44 10.34 2.29 15.89
N PRO A 45 10.84 1.14 15.39
CA PRO A 45 10.96 0.92 13.95
C PRO A 45 9.59 1.15 13.31
N SER A 46 9.54 2.09 12.36
CA SER A 46 8.33 2.35 11.59
C SER A 46 7.86 1.05 10.94
N PRO A 47 6.54 0.77 10.91
CA PRO A 47 6.02 -0.44 10.30
C PRO A 47 6.53 -0.57 8.86
N PRO A 48 6.76 -1.80 8.37
CA PRO A 48 7.21 -2.02 7.01
C PRO A 48 6.20 -1.41 6.02
N PRO A 49 6.67 -0.88 4.89
CA PRO A 49 5.80 -0.26 3.91
C PRO A 49 4.82 -1.26 3.30
N ALA A 50 3.61 -0.80 2.99
CA ALA A 50 2.60 -1.63 2.35
C ALA A 50 2.89 -1.86 0.86
N ILE A 51 3.60 -0.92 0.22
CA ILE A 51 4.09 -1.04 -1.16
C ILE A 51 5.53 -0.54 -1.19
N GLU A 52 6.44 -1.31 -1.77
CA GLU A 52 7.83 -0.93 -1.93
C GLU A 52 8.37 -1.39 -3.29
N GLY A 53 9.00 -0.48 -4.01
CA GLY A 53 9.81 -0.77 -5.19
C GLY A 53 11.24 -0.29 -4.93
N ARG A 54 12.24 -1.13 -5.20
CA ARG A 54 13.66 -0.78 -5.09
C ARG A 54 14.34 -1.00 -6.43
N GLY A 55 14.77 0.09 -7.06
CA GLY A 55 15.46 0.10 -8.35
C GLY A 55 14.73 -0.64 -9.46
N VAL A 56 13.40 -0.51 -9.50
CA VAL A 56 12.54 -1.25 -10.43
C VAL A 56 12.82 -0.81 -11.86
N GLY A 57 13.28 -1.75 -12.67
CA GLY A 57 13.47 -1.60 -14.11
C GLY A 57 12.48 -2.46 -14.89
N PHE A 58 12.05 -1.99 -16.05
CA PHE A 58 11.19 -2.76 -16.94
C PHE A 58 11.39 -2.31 -18.38
N SER A 59 11.57 -3.29 -19.28
CA SER A 59 11.77 -3.05 -20.70
C SER A 59 10.80 -3.87 -21.54
N VAL A 60 10.31 -3.28 -22.62
CA VAL A 60 9.46 -3.96 -23.61
C VAL A 60 10.27 -4.24 -24.85
N THR A 61 10.18 -5.47 -25.37
CA THR A 61 10.78 -5.82 -26.65
C THR A 61 9.78 -5.57 -27.77
N THR A 62 10.14 -4.70 -28.71
CA THR A 62 9.31 -4.40 -29.89
C THR A 62 9.27 -5.59 -30.85
N ARG A 63 8.31 -5.58 -31.79
CA ARG A 63 8.24 -6.59 -32.88
C ARG A 63 9.52 -6.67 -33.74
N ARG A 64 10.33 -5.61 -33.73
CA ARG A 64 11.61 -5.54 -34.46
C ARG A 64 12.80 -6.02 -33.62
N GLY A 65 12.55 -6.60 -32.44
CA GLY A 65 13.59 -7.07 -31.51
C GLY A 65 14.31 -5.96 -30.73
N VAL A 66 13.93 -4.69 -30.93
CA VAL A 66 14.51 -3.56 -30.18
C VAL A 66 13.95 -3.57 -28.75
N VAL A 67 14.85 -3.58 -27.77
CA VAL A 67 14.52 -3.48 -26.33
C VAL A 67 14.37 -2.01 -25.97
N LEU A 68 13.17 -1.61 -25.55
CA LEU A 68 12.84 -0.25 -25.14
C LEU A 68 12.65 -0.19 -23.61
N PRO A 69 13.50 0.57 -22.88
CA PRO A 69 13.36 0.73 -21.44
C PRO A 69 12.19 1.67 -21.11
N VAL A 70 11.20 1.15 -20.39
CA VAL A 70 10.02 1.90 -19.94
C VAL A 70 10.19 2.40 -18.52
N LEU A 71 10.70 1.56 -17.62
CA LEU A 71 11.05 1.92 -16.24
C LEU A 71 12.56 1.79 -16.04
N LYS A 72 13.14 2.79 -15.40
CA LYS A 72 14.58 3.02 -15.26
C LYS A 72 14.86 3.35 -13.80
N ASP A 73 15.17 2.33 -13.00
CA ASP A 73 15.57 2.50 -11.59
C ASP A 73 14.50 3.21 -10.73
N CYS A 74 13.24 2.81 -10.88
CA CYS A 74 12.14 3.37 -10.09
C CYS A 74 12.20 2.84 -8.65
N SER A 75 12.41 3.74 -7.69
CA SER A 75 12.28 3.44 -6.27
C SER A 75 11.11 4.21 -5.66
N LEU A 76 10.30 3.55 -4.83
CA LEU A 76 9.14 4.16 -4.17
C LEU A 76 8.77 3.39 -2.90
N CYS A 77 8.06 4.07 -2.00
CA CYS A 77 7.59 3.52 -0.75
C CYS A 77 6.23 4.12 -0.40
N VAL A 78 5.24 3.27 -0.10
CA VAL A 78 3.92 3.69 0.38
C VAL A 78 3.66 3.06 1.75
N PRO A 79 3.51 3.87 2.81
CA PRO A 79 3.19 3.38 4.15
C PRO A 79 1.80 2.72 4.22
N PRO A 80 1.58 1.78 5.15
CA PRO A 80 0.23 1.31 5.48
C PRO A 80 -0.66 2.46 5.99
N GLY A 81 -1.97 2.36 5.76
CA GLY A 81 -2.95 3.34 6.26
C GLY A 81 -2.91 4.69 5.56
N GLN A 82 -2.24 4.81 4.41
CA GLN A 82 -2.12 6.07 3.67
C GLN A 82 -2.61 5.93 2.22
N LEU A 83 -3.23 7.00 1.72
CA LEU A 83 -3.60 7.16 0.32
C LEU A 83 -2.51 7.99 -0.38
N TRP A 84 -1.74 7.34 -1.24
CA TRP A 84 -0.67 7.96 -2.01
C TRP A 84 -1.03 8.09 -3.47
N MET A 85 -0.44 9.09 -4.12
CA MET A 85 -0.56 9.28 -5.56
C MET A 85 0.71 8.94 -6.32
N LEU A 86 0.55 8.40 -7.52
CA LEU A 86 1.59 8.30 -8.52
C LEU A 86 1.31 9.29 -9.65
N LEU A 87 2.12 10.35 -9.71
CA LEU A 87 1.95 11.50 -10.60
C LEU A 87 3.04 11.54 -11.66
N GLY A 88 2.77 12.27 -12.74
CA GLY A 88 3.73 12.49 -13.81
C GLY A 88 3.07 12.69 -15.17
N PRO A 89 3.82 13.14 -16.19
CA PRO A 89 3.30 13.31 -17.54
C PRO A 89 2.72 12.02 -18.14
N ASN A 90 1.90 12.17 -19.18
CA ASN A 90 1.42 11.02 -19.95
C ASN A 90 2.59 10.31 -20.63
N GLY A 91 2.55 8.97 -20.65
CA GLY A 91 3.61 8.16 -21.23
C GLY A 91 4.87 7.97 -20.38
N CYS A 92 4.97 8.56 -19.18
CA CYS A 92 6.17 8.41 -18.33
C CYS A 92 6.31 7.04 -17.63
N GLY A 93 5.34 6.13 -17.80
CA GLY A 93 5.39 4.77 -17.28
C GLY A 93 4.58 4.50 -16.00
N LYS A 94 3.72 5.41 -15.53
CA LYS A 94 2.94 5.25 -14.28
C LYS A 94 2.13 3.95 -14.24
N SER A 95 1.27 3.72 -15.23
CA SER A 95 0.45 2.50 -15.31
C SER A 95 1.32 1.24 -15.51
N THR A 96 2.46 1.35 -16.19
CA THR A 96 3.42 0.24 -16.29
C THR A 96 4.01 -0.10 -14.94
N LEU A 97 4.42 0.90 -14.16
CA LEU A 97 4.92 0.71 -12.80
C LEU A 97 3.85 0.10 -11.90
N LEU A 98 2.61 0.59 -11.97
CA LEU A 98 1.49 0.03 -11.20
C LEU A 98 1.26 -1.46 -11.54
N LYS A 99 1.32 -1.84 -12.82
CA LYS A 99 1.21 -3.23 -13.26
C LYS A 99 2.39 -4.11 -12.82
N VAL A 100 3.61 -3.55 -12.79
CA VAL A 100 4.79 -4.24 -12.26
C VAL A 100 4.66 -4.45 -10.75
N LEU A 101 4.17 -3.44 -10.01
CA LEU A 101 3.88 -3.55 -8.58
C LEU A 101 2.81 -4.61 -8.27
N ALA A 102 1.76 -4.69 -9.10
CA ALA A 102 0.72 -5.70 -9.02
C ALA A 102 1.22 -7.13 -9.36
N GLY A 103 2.39 -7.25 -9.99
CA GLY A 103 2.92 -8.52 -10.48
C GLY A 103 2.28 -9.01 -11.78
N PHE A 104 1.58 -8.15 -12.52
CA PHE A 104 1.12 -8.47 -13.88
C PHE A 104 2.26 -8.51 -14.89
N GLN A 105 3.36 -7.82 -14.58
CA GLN A 105 4.59 -7.80 -15.36
C GLN A 105 5.77 -8.01 -14.42
N ASN A 106 6.66 -8.95 -14.76
CA ASN A 106 7.87 -9.16 -13.97
C ASN A 106 8.86 -8.02 -14.23
N PRO A 107 9.47 -7.43 -13.17
CA PRO A 107 10.49 -6.43 -13.35
C PRO A 107 11.71 -7.04 -14.05
N SER A 108 12.34 -6.27 -14.95
CA SER A 108 13.60 -6.65 -15.59
C SER A 108 14.82 -6.39 -14.67
N ALA A 109 14.64 -5.55 -13.66
CA ALA A 109 15.65 -5.25 -12.63
C ALA A 109 14.97 -4.76 -11.34
N GLY A 110 15.68 -4.87 -10.22
CA GLY A 110 15.17 -4.42 -8.91
C GLY A 110 14.20 -5.39 -8.26
N THR A 111 13.58 -4.95 -7.17
CA THR A 111 12.65 -5.77 -6.38
C THR A 111 11.35 -5.03 -6.08
N VAL A 112 10.25 -5.77 -6.01
CA VAL A 112 8.92 -5.28 -5.68
C VAL A 112 8.39 -6.05 -4.47
N HIS A 113 7.82 -5.32 -3.52
CA HIS A 113 7.07 -5.85 -2.40
C HIS A 113 5.72 -5.16 -2.30
N ILE A 114 4.66 -5.94 -2.08
CA ILE A 114 3.31 -5.45 -1.88
C ILE A 114 2.59 -6.32 -0.84
N ASN A 115 1.92 -5.69 0.12
CA ASN A 115 1.07 -6.39 1.07
C ASN A 115 -0.08 -7.10 0.34
N ARG A 116 -0.35 -8.34 0.74
CA ARG A 116 -1.43 -9.18 0.19
C ARG A 116 -2.53 -9.40 1.24
N PRO A 117 -3.80 -9.58 0.84
CA PRO A 117 -4.32 -9.44 -0.52
C PRO A 117 -4.33 -7.98 -1.02
N PHE A 118 -4.33 -7.78 -2.34
CA PHE A 118 -4.51 -6.47 -2.97
C PHE A 118 -5.68 -6.52 -3.97
N SER A 119 -6.28 -5.36 -4.23
CA SER A 119 -7.25 -5.13 -5.33
C SER A 119 -6.64 -4.20 -6.38
N TYR A 120 -6.95 -4.41 -7.65
CA TYR A 120 -6.52 -3.54 -8.75
C TYR A 120 -7.76 -3.02 -9.49
N VAL A 121 -7.84 -1.70 -9.68
CA VAL A 121 -8.85 -1.05 -10.52
C VAL A 121 -8.19 -0.58 -11.80
N PHE A 122 -8.68 -1.08 -12.93
CA PHE A 122 -8.14 -0.74 -14.25
C PHE A 122 -8.62 0.63 -14.72
N GLN A 123 -7.79 1.26 -15.58
CA GLN A 123 -8.11 2.53 -16.21
C GLN A 123 -9.42 2.46 -17.01
N ASN A 124 -9.63 1.39 -17.79
CA ASN A 124 -10.87 1.18 -18.53
C ASN A 124 -11.78 0.20 -17.78
N PRO A 125 -12.95 0.63 -17.27
CA PRO A 125 -13.84 -0.24 -16.53
C PRO A 125 -14.44 -1.36 -17.39
N ASP A 126 -14.55 -1.19 -18.71
CA ASP A 126 -15.01 -2.26 -19.61
C ASP A 126 -14.07 -3.48 -19.64
N HIS A 127 -12.82 -3.33 -19.18
CA HIS A 127 -11.88 -4.46 -19.08
C HIS A 127 -12.03 -5.26 -17.78
N GLN A 128 -12.82 -4.76 -16.81
CA GLN A 128 -12.90 -5.32 -15.47
C GLN A 128 -14.30 -5.83 -15.13
N VAL A 129 -15.33 -5.11 -15.57
CA VAL A 129 -16.73 -5.44 -15.28
C VAL A 129 -17.23 -6.50 -16.28
N VAL A 130 -17.58 -7.68 -15.79
CA VAL A 130 -17.78 -8.90 -16.61
C VAL A 130 -19.07 -9.66 -16.32
N MET A 131 -19.73 -9.41 -15.20
CA MET A 131 -20.95 -10.14 -14.82
C MET A 131 -22.21 -9.55 -15.46
N PRO A 132 -23.37 -10.26 -15.43
CA PRO A 132 -24.61 -9.75 -16.01
C PRO A 132 -25.17 -8.52 -15.29
N THR A 133 -25.13 -8.49 -13.95
CA THR A 133 -25.70 -7.42 -13.10
C THR A 133 -24.65 -6.81 -12.19
N VAL A 134 -24.90 -5.57 -11.75
CA VAL A 134 -24.01 -4.82 -10.84
C VAL A 134 -23.69 -5.59 -9.56
N GLU A 135 -24.71 -6.12 -8.89
CA GLU A 135 -24.52 -6.91 -7.66
C GLU A 135 -23.64 -8.13 -7.92
N SER A 136 -23.91 -8.85 -9.02
CA SER A 136 -23.17 -10.07 -9.36
C SER A 136 -21.69 -9.76 -9.61
N ASP A 137 -21.38 -8.62 -10.22
CA ASP A 137 -20.00 -8.21 -10.52
C ASP A 137 -19.20 -7.88 -9.27
N VAL A 138 -19.79 -7.11 -8.35
CA VAL A 138 -19.17 -6.82 -7.06
C VAL A 138 -19.02 -8.09 -6.22
N ALA A 139 -20.02 -8.99 -6.24
CA ALA A 139 -19.98 -10.26 -5.55
C ALA A 139 -18.92 -11.22 -6.13
N PHE A 140 -18.61 -11.12 -7.42
CA PHE A 140 -17.68 -12.02 -8.10
C PHE A 140 -16.28 -12.03 -7.46
N GLY A 141 -15.76 -10.85 -7.12
CA GLY A 141 -14.46 -10.71 -6.44
C GLY A 141 -14.40 -11.37 -5.06
N LEU A 142 -15.56 -11.54 -4.41
CA LEU A 142 -15.69 -12.17 -3.10
C LEU A 142 -15.68 -13.70 -3.16
N GLY A 143 -15.93 -14.31 -4.32
CA GLY A 143 -16.04 -15.77 -4.47
C GLY A 143 -14.76 -16.55 -4.11
N LYS A 144 -13.61 -15.86 -4.05
CA LYS A 144 -12.33 -16.43 -3.57
C LYS A 144 -12.21 -16.50 -2.04
N LEU A 145 -13.14 -15.89 -1.31
CA LEU A 145 -13.18 -15.84 0.14
C LEU A 145 -14.20 -16.83 0.68
N ASN A 146 -13.91 -17.45 1.83
CA ASN A 146 -14.83 -18.35 2.50
C ASN A 146 -15.84 -17.55 3.35
N LEU A 147 -16.79 -16.90 2.68
CA LEU A 147 -17.82 -16.04 3.28
C LEU A 147 -19.20 -16.71 3.21
N SER A 148 -20.04 -16.44 4.21
CA SER A 148 -21.46 -16.74 4.16
C SER A 148 -22.20 -15.84 3.16
N LEU A 149 -23.39 -16.26 2.71
CA LEU A 149 -24.20 -15.46 1.80
C LEU A 149 -24.60 -14.11 2.39
N ASP A 150 -24.84 -14.04 3.70
CA ASP A 150 -25.21 -12.79 4.38
C ASP A 150 -24.01 -11.83 4.46
N GLU A 151 -22.79 -12.34 4.66
CA GLU A 151 -21.57 -11.53 4.60
C GLU A 151 -21.33 -11.00 3.18
N VAL A 152 -21.51 -11.83 2.16
CA VAL A 152 -21.39 -11.40 0.75
C VAL A 152 -22.39 -10.28 0.46
N ARG A 153 -23.68 -10.48 0.78
CA ARG A 153 -24.73 -9.46 0.59
C ARG A 153 -24.41 -8.16 1.33
N SER A 154 -23.97 -8.27 2.57
CA SER A 154 -23.60 -7.11 3.40
C SER A 154 -22.46 -6.31 2.77
N ARG A 155 -21.38 -6.97 2.36
CA ARG A 155 -20.22 -6.31 1.72
C ARG A 155 -20.56 -5.70 0.37
N VAL A 156 -21.35 -6.39 -0.45
CA VAL A 156 -21.80 -5.87 -1.74
C VAL A 156 -22.67 -4.63 -1.54
N SER A 157 -23.64 -4.69 -0.62
CA SER A 157 -24.50 -3.54 -0.32
C SER A 157 -23.70 -2.34 0.19
N GLN A 158 -22.77 -2.55 1.14
CA GLN A 158 -21.95 -1.48 1.71
C GLN A 158 -21.03 -0.84 0.67
N SER A 159 -20.38 -1.65 -0.16
CA SER A 159 -19.46 -1.15 -1.20
C SER A 159 -20.19 -0.42 -2.31
N LEU A 160 -21.36 -0.91 -2.75
CA LEU A 160 -22.20 -0.21 -3.72
C LEU A 160 -22.74 1.11 -3.16
N ASP A 161 -23.16 1.13 -1.90
CA ASP A 161 -23.64 2.36 -1.25
C ASP A 161 -22.52 3.40 -1.14
N ALA A 162 -21.30 2.98 -0.77
CA ALA A 162 -20.14 3.86 -0.65
C ALA A 162 -19.81 4.62 -1.95
N VAL A 163 -20.13 4.04 -3.12
CA VAL A 163 -19.93 4.68 -4.43
C VAL A 163 -21.23 5.21 -5.05
N GLY A 164 -22.36 5.18 -4.35
CA GLY A 164 -23.64 5.67 -4.85
C GLY A 164 -24.30 4.79 -5.94
N MET A 165 -24.00 3.48 -5.95
CA MET A 165 -24.51 2.51 -6.92
C MET A 165 -25.53 1.51 -6.36
N LEU A 166 -25.93 1.63 -5.08
CA LEU A 166 -26.83 0.67 -4.43
C LEU A 166 -28.19 0.50 -5.15
N SER A 167 -28.79 1.61 -5.59
CA SER A 167 -30.06 1.60 -6.32
C SER A 167 -29.96 0.97 -7.72
N TYR A 168 -28.75 0.74 -8.22
CA TYR A 168 -28.48 0.10 -9.51
C TYR A 168 -28.08 -1.38 -9.39
N SER A 169 -28.14 -1.97 -8.19
CA SER A 169 -27.69 -3.34 -7.91
C SER A 169 -28.20 -4.40 -8.90
N GLN A 170 -29.49 -4.37 -9.25
CA GLN A 170 -30.09 -5.32 -10.20
C GLN A 170 -29.95 -4.91 -11.67
N ARG A 171 -29.36 -3.75 -11.96
CA ARG A 171 -29.29 -3.22 -13.31
C ARG A 171 -28.30 -4.04 -14.16
N PRO A 172 -28.61 -4.34 -15.43
CA PRO A 172 -27.65 -4.99 -16.31
C PRO A 172 -26.46 -4.07 -16.61
N ILE A 173 -25.24 -4.62 -16.50
CA ILE A 173 -23.99 -3.84 -16.63
C ILE A 173 -23.86 -3.14 -17.98
N GLN A 174 -24.32 -3.78 -19.05
CA GLN A 174 -24.24 -3.24 -20.40
C GLN A 174 -25.03 -1.93 -20.57
N THR A 175 -25.97 -1.65 -19.68
CA THR A 175 -26.81 -0.43 -19.71
C THR A 175 -26.23 0.73 -18.90
N LEU A 176 -25.06 0.53 -18.28
CA LEU A 176 -24.38 1.54 -17.47
C LEU A 176 -23.53 2.46 -18.34
N SER A 177 -23.43 3.73 -17.93
CA SER A 177 -22.43 4.66 -18.48
C SER A 177 -21.01 4.24 -18.07
N GLY A 178 -19.98 4.75 -18.76
CA GLY A 178 -18.59 4.49 -18.40
C GLY A 178 -18.27 4.87 -16.94
N GLY A 179 -18.75 6.02 -16.47
CA GLY A 179 -18.59 6.45 -15.08
C GLY A 179 -19.32 5.55 -14.07
N GLN A 180 -20.50 5.04 -14.41
CA GLN A 180 -21.18 4.05 -13.57
C GLN A 180 -20.41 2.73 -13.51
N LYS A 181 -19.87 2.23 -14.63
CA LYS A 181 -19.02 1.04 -14.64
C LYS A 181 -17.74 1.24 -13.83
N GLN A 182 -17.14 2.44 -13.90
CA GLN A 182 -15.99 2.80 -13.08
C GLN A 182 -16.32 2.67 -11.59
N ARG A 183 -17.45 3.23 -11.15
CA ARG A 183 -17.92 3.11 -9.77
C ARG A 183 -18.15 1.67 -9.34
N VAL A 184 -18.70 0.82 -10.20
CA VAL A 184 -18.87 -0.62 -9.94
C VAL A 184 -17.53 -1.33 -9.77
N ALA A 185 -16.55 -1.05 -10.64
CA ALA A 185 -15.20 -1.61 -10.52
C ALA A 185 -14.53 -1.23 -9.19
N ILE A 186 -14.73 0.01 -8.73
CA ILE A 186 -14.25 0.50 -7.44
C ILE A 186 -14.98 -0.20 -6.28
N ALA A 187 -16.31 -0.34 -6.36
CA ALA A 187 -17.08 -1.06 -5.35
C ALA A 187 -16.58 -2.51 -5.18
N GLY A 188 -16.33 -3.21 -6.29
CA GLY A 188 -15.71 -4.53 -6.28
C GLY A 188 -14.39 -4.55 -5.50
N ALA A 189 -13.48 -3.60 -5.80
CA ALA A 189 -12.20 -3.50 -5.10
C ALA A 189 -12.34 -3.22 -3.59
N LEU A 190 -13.32 -2.40 -3.20
CA LEU A 190 -13.62 -2.08 -1.80
C LEU A 190 -14.25 -3.27 -1.05
N ALA A 191 -15.06 -4.09 -1.72
CA ALA A 191 -15.72 -5.25 -1.11
C ALA A 191 -14.72 -6.35 -0.70
N GLU A 192 -13.62 -6.51 -1.45
CA GLU A 192 -12.64 -7.59 -1.26
C GLU A 192 -11.83 -7.52 0.05
N ALA A 193 -11.94 -6.42 0.82
CA ALA A 193 -11.21 -6.21 2.09
C ALA A 193 -9.67 -6.38 1.93
N SER A 194 -9.13 -5.82 0.86
CA SER A 194 -7.70 -5.88 0.53
C SER A 194 -6.83 -4.99 1.41
N LYS A 195 -5.58 -5.39 1.67
CA LYS A 195 -4.57 -4.58 2.36
C LYS A 195 -4.00 -3.47 1.48
N VAL A 196 -4.10 -3.62 0.16
CA VAL A 196 -3.63 -2.62 -0.80
C VAL A 196 -4.67 -2.41 -1.90
N LEU A 197 -4.93 -1.15 -2.24
CA LEU A 197 -5.72 -0.75 -3.40
C LEU A 197 -4.80 -0.10 -4.44
N LEU A 198 -4.69 -0.69 -5.62
CA LEU A 198 -3.97 -0.13 -6.76
C LEU A 198 -4.99 0.45 -7.74
N LEU A 199 -4.97 1.75 -7.97
CA LEU A 199 -6.02 2.46 -8.70
C LEU A 199 -5.41 3.16 -9.91
N ASP A 200 -5.64 2.63 -11.12
CA ASP A 200 -5.12 3.20 -12.36
C ASP A 200 -6.13 4.21 -12.92
N GLU A 201 -5.85 5.52 -12.83
CA GLU A 201 -6.71 6.60 -13.34
C GLU A 201 -8.17 6.54 -12.84
N LEU A 202 -8.32 6.49 -11.51
CA LEU A 202 -9.59 6.35 -10.79
C LEU A 202 -10.74 7.26 -11.29
N THR A 203 -10.42 8.48 -11.74
CA THR A 203 -11.37 9.59 -11.94
C THR A 203 -11.67 9.91 -13.41
N THR A 204 -11.03 9.26 -14.38
CA THR A 204 -11.07 9.66 -15.81
C THR A 204 -12.48 9.69 -16.43
N PHE A 205 -13.40 8.84 -15.98
CA PHE A 205 -14.77 8.74 -16.52
C PHE A 205 -15.85 9.45 -15.68
N LEU A 206 -15.44 10.18 -14.64
CA LEU A 206 -16.34 10.74 -13.65
C LEU A 206 -16.42 12.26 -13.77
N ASP A 207 -17.59 12.82 -13.54
CA ASP A 207 -17.74 14.26 -13.31
C ASP A 207 -17.18 14.64 -11.93
N GLU A 208 -17.00 15.94 -11.68
CA GLU A 208 -16.36 16.42 -10.45
C GLU A 208 -17.08 15.96 -9.17
N TYR A 209 -18.42 15.86 -9.20
CA TYR A 209 -19.21 15.42 -8.06
C TYR A 209 -19.00 13.93 -7.78
N ASP A 210 -19.09 13.09 -8.80
CA ASP A 210 -18.85 11.66 -8.71
C ASP A 210 -17.40 11.33 -8.32
N GLN A 211 -16.43 12.11 -8.82
CA GLN A 211 -15.01 12.00 -8.44
C GLN A 211 -14.84 12.19 -6.93
N MET A 212 -15.46 13.22 -6.36
CA MET A 212 -15.41 13.48 -4.92
C MET A 212 -15.99 12.32 -4.10
N GLY A 213 -17.13 11.77 -4.53
CA GLY A 213 -17.77 10.64 -3.86
C GLY A 213 -16.87 9.40 -3.83
N VAL A 214 -16.32 9.02 -4.98
CA VAL A 214 -15.42 7.87 -5.12
C VAL A 214 -14.14 8.03 -4.31
N VAL A 215 -13.48 9.18 -4.40
CA VAL A 215 -12.23 9.41 -3.65
C VAL A 215 -12.48 9.37 -2.15
N LYS A 216 -13.62 9.88 -1.69
CA LYS A 216 -14.04 9.78 -0.29
C LYS A 216 -14.27 8.33 0.12
N ALA A 217 -14.90 7.51 -0.72
CA ALA A 217 -15.10 6.08 -0.45
C ALA A 217 -13.77 5.34 -0.27
N VAL A 218 -12.81 5.56 -1.18
CA VAL A 218 -11.46 5.00 -1.08
C VAL A 218 -10.76 5.48 0.20
N ARG A 219 -10.80 6.78 0.49
CA ARG A 219 -10.17 7.35 1.68
C ARG A 219 -10.76 6.76 2.96
N ASN A 220 -12.07 6.59 3.04
CA ASN A 220 -12.73 5.98 4.19
C ASN A 220 -12.28 4.52 4.40
N SER A 221 -12.08 3.76 3.32
CA SER A 221 -11.55 2.40 3.41
C SER A 221 -10.12 2.36 3.95
N VAL A 222 -9.27 3.29 3.51
CA VAL A 222 -7.89 3.45 3.98
C VAL A 222 -7.86 3.83 5.47
N THR A 223 -8.68 4.78 5.90
CA THR A 223 -8.64 5.32 7.27
C THR A 223 -9.35 4.44 8.29
N ALA A 224 -10.35 3.64 7.90
CA ALA A 224 -11.16 2.87 8.86
C ALA A 224 -10.36 1.84 9.66
N SER A 225 -9.38 1.17 9.02
CA SER A 225 -8.52 0.18 9.68
C SER A 225 -7.14 0.74 10.04
N GLY A 226 -6.66 1.77 9.33
CA GLY A 226 -5.26 2.20 9.39
C GLY A 226 -4.27 1.18 8.83
N GLU A 227 -4.74 0.06 8.29
CA GLU A 227 -3.91 -1.03 7.75
C GLU A 227 -3.89 -1.04 6.22
N VAL A 228 -4.96 -0.56 5.59
CA VAL A 228 -5.11 -0.53 4.12
C VAL A 228 -4.31 0.64 3.55
N ALA A 229 -3.46 0.37 2.57
CA ALA A 229 -2.81 1.41 1.76
C ALA A 229 -3.48 1.53 0.39
N ALA A 230 -3.44 2.71 -0.20
CA ALA A 230 -3.91 2.92 -1.56
C ALA A 230 -2.85 3.68 -2.39
N LEU A 231 -2.61 3.22 -3.61
CA LEU A 231 -1.79 3.91 -4.60
C LEU A 231 -2.64 4.26 -5.81
N TRP A 232 -2.85 5.55 -6.01
CA TRP A 232 -3.69 6.08 -7.08
C TRP A 232 -2.86 6.78 -8.16
N VAL A 233 -2.88 6.24 -9.37
CA VAL A 233 -2.29 6.86 -10.55
C VAL A 233 -3.20 7.95 -11.08
N THR A 234 -2.66 9.16 -11.24
CA THR A 234 -3.34 10.27 -11.93
C THR A 234 -2.30 11.21 -12.55
N HIS A 235 -2.73 12.05 -13.48
CA HIS A 235 -1.92 13.15 -14.01
C HIS A 235 -2.48 14.53 -13.58
N ARG A 236 -3.57 14.54 -12.82
CA ARG A 236 -4.27 15.74 -12.36
C ARG A 236 -3.73 16.20 -11.01
N LEU A 237 -3.24 17.43 -10.95
CA LEU A 237 -2.54 17.95 -9.79
C LEU A 237 -3.50 18.44 -8.70
N GLU A 238 -4.67 18.91 -9.09
CA GLU A 238 -5.75 19.35 -8.21
C GLU A 238 -6.24 18.22 -7.28
N GLU A 239 -6.05 16.97 -7.68
CA GLU A 239 -6.44 15.79 -6.91
C GLU A 239 -5.44 15.49 -5.76
N LEU A 240 -4.24 16.09 -5.75
CA LEU A 240 -3.25 15.95 -4.67
C LEU A 240 -3.80 16.27 -3.28
N ARG A 241 -4.80 17.14 -3.20
CA ARG A 241 -5.44 17.54 -1.94
C ARG A 241 -6.10 16.37 -1.19
N TYR A 242 -6.36 15.26 -1.87
CA TYR A 242 -6.98 14.07 -1.28
C TYR A 242 -5.98 13.04 -0.79
N ALA A 243 -4.69 13.18 -1.10
CA ALA A 243 -3.66 12.23 -0.75
C ALA A 243 -2.92 12.63 0.54
N ASP A 244 -2.29 11.66 1.18
CA ASP A 244 -1.40 11.89 2.32
C ASP A 244 0.06 12.10 1.85
N GLY A 245 0.39 11.56 0.67
CA GLY A 245 1.69 11.73 0.02
C GLY A 245 1.61 11.45 -1.48
N ALA A 246 2.70 11.72 -2.20
CA ALA A 246 2.78 11.43 -3.62
C ALA A 246 4.20 11.10 -4.08
N ILE A 247 4.26 10.41 -5.21
CA ILE A 247 5.45 10.07 -5.96
C ILE A 247 5.30 10.73 -7.33
N TYR A 248 6.31 11.46 -7.77
CA TYR A 248 6.34 12.09 -9.09
C TYR A 248 7.35 11.39 -10.00
N MET A 249 6.87 10.99 -11.19
CA MET A 249 7.62 10.23 -12.18
C MET A 249 7.81 11.00 -13.50
N GLU A 250 8.98 10.82 -14.11
CA GLU A 250 9.29 11.31 -15.45
C GLU A 250 10.26 10.37 -16.16
N ASP A 251 10.08 10.21 -17.48
CA ASP A 251 10.96 9.41 -18.35
C ASP A 251 11.29 8.01 -17.82
N GLY A 252 10.34 7.39 -17.12
CA GLY A 252 10.48 6.08 -16.51
C GLY A 252 11.24 6.08 -15.19
N ARG A 253 11.40 7.21 -14.50
CA ARG A 253 12.14 7.32 -13.23
C ARG A 253 11.27 7.94 -12.14
N THR A 254 11.50 7.54 -10.89
CA THR A 254 11.01 8.31 -9.74
C THR A 254 11.90 9.53 -9.54
N ILE A 255 11.33 10.73 -9.60
CA ILE A 255 12.08 11.99 -9.45
C ILE A 255 12.07 12.46 -8.00
N ILE A 256 10.90 12.39 -7.36
CA ILE A 256 10.71 12.78 -5.97
C ILE A 256 9.52 12.03 -5.38
N GLN A 257 9.58 11.72 -4.09
CA GLN A 257 8.44 11.25 -3.31
C GLN A 257 8.40 11.99 -1.97
N GLY A 258 7.23 12.17 -1.39
CA GLY A 258 7.09 12.81 -0.09
C GLY A 258 5.67 13.30 0.19
N ASP A 259 5.54 14.17 1.20
CA ASP A 259 4.27 14.78 1.55
C ASP A 259 3.73 15.69 0.43
N VAL A 260 2.42 15.96 0.49
CA VAL A 260 1.71 16.78 -0.51
C VAL A 260 2.33 18.17 -0.67
N SER A 261 2.82 18.81 0.41
CA SER A 261 3.38 20.16 0.35
C SER A 261 4.71 20.19 -0.39
N SER A 262 5.56 19.21 -0.12
CA SER A 262 6.86 19.02 -0.75
C SER A 262 6.72 18.74 -2.25
N ILE A 263 5.80 17.84 -2.62
CA ILE A 263 5.49 17.52 -4.01
C ILE A 263 4.86 18.71 -4.74
N SER A 264 3.87 19.38 -4.14
CA SER A 264 3.23 20.57 -4.72
C SER A 264 4.24 21.68 -4.99
N ARG A 265 5.17 21.93 -4.05
CA ARG A 265 6.24 22.94 -4.22
C ARG A 265 7.21 22.55 -5.33
N PHE A 266 7.54 21.27 -5.46
CA PHE A 266 8.38 20.79 -6.55
C PHE A 266 7.71 21.03 -7.92
N ILE A 267 6.45 20.61 -8.07
CA ILE A 267 5.71 20.73 -9.34
C ILE A 267 5.50 22.19 -9.73
N LYS A 268 5.11 23.07 -8.79
CA LYS A 268 4.98 24.51 -9.05
C LYS A 268 6.28 25.16 -9.54
N ARG A 269 7.42 24.85 -8.88
CA ARG A 269 8.74 25.34 -9.32
C ARG A 269 9.11 24.84 -10.71
N LYS A 270 8.77 23.59 -11.00
CA LYS A 270 9.02 22.99 -12.31
C LYS A 270 8.19 23.67 -13.41
N GLN A 271 6.89 23.86 -13.18
CA GLN A 271 6.00 24.55 -14.12
C GLN A 271 6.46 26.00 -14.36
N ALA A 272 6.84 26.73 -13.31
CA ALA A 272 7.35 28.10 -13.44
C ALA A 272 8.58 28.20 -14.35
N ARG A 273 9.48 27.20 -14.31
CA ARG A 273 10.65 27.14 -15.21
C ARG A 273 10.27 26.89 -16.66
N TYR A 274 9.21 26.12 -16.93
CA TYR A 274 8.71 25.92 -18.29
C TYR A 274 8.07 27.19 -18.86
N PHE A 275 7.28 27.91 -18.06
CA PHE A 275 6.64 29.14 -18.51
C PHE A 275 7.63 30.31 -18.65
N GLY A 276 8.66 30.38 -17.80
CA GLY A 276 9.74 31.37 -17.94
C GLY A 276 10.64 31.20 -19.18
N HIS A 277 10.51 30.08 -19.91
CA HIS A 277 11.22 29.86 -21.18
C HIS A 277 10.46 30.32 -22.43
N PHE A 278 9.21 30.81 -22.29
CA PHE A 278 8.41 31.33 -23.40
C PHE A 278 8.34 32.88 -23.45
N GLU A 279 9.04 33.58 -22.57
CA GLU A 279 9.15 35.06 -22.54
C GLU A 279 10.55 35.58 -22.90
N LEU A 280 11.23 34.99 -23.89
CA LEU A 280 12.47 35.53 -24.48
C LEU A 280 12.44 35.47 -26.01
#